data_AF-A0A7S2X7H7-F1
#
_entry.id   AF-A0A7S2X7H7-F1
#
_cell.length_a   1.000
_cell.length_b   1.000
_cell.length_c   1.000
_cell.angle_alpha   90.00
_cell.angle_beta   90.00
_cell.angle_gamma   90.00
#
_symmetry.space_group_name_H-M   'P 1'
#
loop_
_entity.id
_entity.type
_entity.pdbx_description
1 polymer ?
#
loop_
_entity_poly.entity_id
_entity_poly.type
_entity_poly.pdbx_seq_one_letter_code
_entity_poly.pdbx_strand_id
1 'polypeptide(L)'
;MPRQRKRQRVLAGAVGFPEGADGKENDCMNVENIEPASQQLRKSKAARQGHGGEWGEDIDELLIEATREGDQDACLSLLKSKANPNAISGNLGLGNHGPPLADASADGDIEMVRLLLRFKANPNSTSPLGSALQQALHGDHFALAKVLLRAKADPDQGGLDLLCARGCLTGVQVLLANRANPNASYSVGRHEGDRGGTPLFEAAINSHIDVARVLMTAKANVREADDLGRSVIMRVAGHGPFTPYDLRGIQYLLERQADPNARDHKGAKKAIWISILLFFYFYFGFVCF
;
A
#
# COMPACT_ATOMS: atom_id res chain seq x y z
N MET A 1 -16.36 -6.97 6.71
CA MET A 1 -17.60 -6.21 6.39
C MET A 1 -17.22 -4.74 6.24
N PRO A 2 -16.95 -4.24 5.03
CA PRO A 2 -16.59 -2.83 4.84
C PRO A 2 -17.86 -1.97 4.84
N ARG A 3 -17.88 -0.93 5.68
CA ARG A 3 -18.96 0.06 5.75
C ARG A 3 -18.94 0.93 4.50
N GLN A 4 -19.76 0.59 3.50
CA GLN A 4 -20.12 1.53 2.45
C GLN A 4 -20.93 2.69 3.06
N ARG A 5 -20.37 3.90 3.07
CA ARG A 5 -21.16 5.11 3.31
C ARG A 5 -21.85 5.49 2.00
N LYS A 6 -23.13 5.14 1.91
CA LYS A 6 -24.09 5.64 0.91
C LYS A 6 -24.05 7.18 0.88
N ARG A 7 -23.67 7.78 -0.25
CA ARG A 7 -23.99 9.18 -0.54
C ARG A 7 -25.42 9.23 -1.12
N GLN A 8 -26.34 9.79 -0.35
CA GLN A 8 -27.70 10.11 -0.81
C GLN A 8 -27.63 11.20 -1.90
N ARG A 9 -28.27 10.91 -3.04
CA ARG A 9 -28.68 11.89 -4.03
C ARG A 9 -29.63 12.89 -3.37
N VAL A 10 -29.29 14.17 -3.39
CA VAL A 10 -30.28 15.24 -3.30
C VAL A 10 -30.50 15.76 -4.73
N LEU A 11 -31.60 15.32 -5.33
CA LEU A 11 -32.17 15.91 -6.53
C LEU A 11 -32.77 17.27 -6.13
N ALA A 12 -32.16 18.37 -6.57
CA ALA A 12 -32.78 19.68 -6.51
C ALA A 12 -33.68 19.85 -7.74
N GLY A 13 -34.97 19.99 -7.48
CA GLY A 13 -35.99 20.32 -8.47
C GLY A 13 -35.95 21.79 -8.89
N ALA A 14 -36.27 21.97 -10.16
CA ALA A 14 -36.67 23.19 -10.89
C ALA A 14 -36.99 24.45 -10.07
N VAL A 15 -36.36 25.58 -10.44
CA VAL A 15 -37.00 26.90 -10.48
C VAL A 15 -36.44 27.66 -11.69
N GLY A 16 -37.34 28.24 -12.49
CA GLY A 16 -37.11 28.73 -13.85
C GLY A 16 -36.34 30.05 -13.98
N PHE A 17 -35.85 30.25 -15.20
CA PHE A 17 -35.32 31.51 -15.74
C PHE A 17 -36.41 32.56 -15.91
N PRO A 18 -36.04 33.85 -15.84
CA PRO A 18 -36.53 34.82 -16.79
C PRO A 18 -35.39 35.37 -17.67
N GLU A 19 -35.63 35.34 -18.97
CA GLU A 19 -34.88 36.07 -19.99
C GLU A 19 -35.26 37.57 -20.00
N GLY A 20 -34.30 38.42 -20.32
CA GLY A 20 -34.52 39.72 -20.98
C GLY A 20 -34.30 40.97 -20.11
N ALA A 21 -33.19 41.67 -20.35
CA ALA A 21 -33.18 43.05 -20.89
C ALA A 21 -31.79 43.71 -20.77
N ASP A 22 -31.25 44.07 -21.94
CA ASP A 22 -30.63 45.36 -22.28
C ASP A 22 -29.32 45.84 -21.61
N GLY A 23 -28.25 45.64 -22.38
CA GLY A 23 -27.31 46.68 -22.82
C GLY A 23 -26.90 47.81 -21.87
N LYS A 24 -25.63 47.79 -21.48
CA LYS A 24 -24.66 48.84 -21.86
C LYS A 24 -23.22 48.43 -21.57
N GLU A 25 -22.38 48.94 -22.45
CA GLU A 25 -20.93 48.85 -22.63
C GLU A 25 -20.06 48.90 -21.38
N ASN A 26 -18.86 48.33 -21.58
CA ASN A 26 -17.62 48.51 -20.83
C ASN A 26 -17.58 47.86 -19.44
N ASP A 27 -16.88 46.74 -19.35
CA ASP A 27 -15.62 46.78 -18.62
C ASP A 27 -14.72 45.61 -18.99
N CYS A 28 -13.47 45.99 -19.20
CA CYS A 28 -12.29 45.17 -19.38
C CYS A 28 -12.36 43.93 -18.48
N MET A 29 -12.03 42.75 -19.02
CA MET A 29 -11.72 41.54 -18.25
C MET A 29 -10.68 41.88 -17.18
N ASN A 30 -11.16 42.25 -15.99
CA ASN A 30 -10.35 42.58 -14.84
C ASN A 30 -9.90 41.25 -14.24
N VAL A 31 -8.75 40.76 -14.72
CA VAL A 31 -8.08 39.55 -14.22
C VAL A 31 -7.48 39.73 -12.81
N GLU A 32 -7.77 40.85 -12.15
CA GLU A 32 -7.26 41.21 -10.82
C GLU A 32 -8.36 41.20 -9.75
N ASN A 33 -9.07 40.08 -9.55
CA ASN A 33 -9.67 39.83 -8.22
C ASN A 33 -10.15 38.38 -7.98
N ILE A 34 -9.39 37.38 -8.42
CA ILE A 34 -9.63 36.02 -7.92
C ILE A 34 -9.01 35.98 -6.52
N GLU A 35 -9.84 36.16 -5.48
CA GLU A 35 -9.41 35.96 -4.10
C GLU A 35 -8.60 34.65 -4.02
N PRO A 36 -7.40 34.66 -3.41
CA PRO A 36 -6.58 33.46 -3.32
C PRO A 36 -7.41 32.36 -2.66
N ALA A 37 -7.38 31.14 -3.20
CA ALA A 37 -8.24 30.05 -2.73
C ALA A 37 -8.06 29.74 -1.24
N SER A 38 -6.93 30.13 -0.64
CA SER A 38 -6.74 30.13 0.81
C SER A 38 -7.73 31.03 1.56
N GLN A 39 -8.09 32.21 1.02
CA GLN A 39 -9.14 33.07 1.57
C GLN A 39 -10.54 32.50 1.36
N GLN A 40 -10.83 31.88 0.22
CA GLN A 40 -12.13 31.23 -0.02
C GLN A 40 -12.32 30.00 0.87
N LEU A 41 -11.28 29.18 1.07
CA LEU A 41 -11.29 28.06 2.02
C LEU A 41 -11.40 28.56 3.47
N ARG A 42 -10.65 29.59 3.85
CA ARG A 42 -10.75 30.22 5.18
C ARG A 42 -12.16 30.72 5.44
N LYS A 43 -12.81 31.38 4.48
CA LYS A 43 -14.20 31.84 4.60
C LYS A 43 -15.20 30.69 4.68
N SER A 44 -15.04 29.65 3.86
CA SER A 44 -15.95 28.49 3.85
C SER A 44 -15.83 27.63 5.12
N LYS A 45 -14.63 27.54 5.72
CA LYS A 45 -14.39 26.86 7.00
C LYS A 45 -14.74 27.71 8.21
N ALA A 46 -14.47 29.02 8.21
CA ALA A 46 -14.96 29.94 9.25
C ALA A 46 -16.51 29.95 9.34
N ALA A 47 -17.19 29.68 8.22
CA ALA A 47 -18.64 29.49 8.19
C ALA A 47 -19.11 28.11 8.74
N ARG A 48 -18.23 27.09 8.74
CA ARG A 48 -18.54 25.72 9.21
C ARG A 48 -18.13 25.48 10.66
N GLN A 49 -17.10 26.17 11.16
CA GLN A 49 -16.61 26.03 12.54
C GLN A 49 -16.63 27.40 13.21
N GLY A 50 -17.59 27.60 14.12
CA GLY A 50 -17.77 28.83 14.90
C GLY A 50 -16.70 29.06 15.98
N HIS A 51 -15.42 28.95 15.63
CA HIS A 51 -14.30 29.25 16.52
C HIS A 51 -13.35 30.24 15.87
N GLY A 52 -13.40 31.48 16.35
CA GLY A 52 -12.38 32.48 16.13
C GLY A 52 -11.10 32.07 16.85
N GLY A 53 -10.14 31.56 16.09
CA GLY A 53 -8.75 31.44 16.50
C GLY A 53 -7.89 31.99 15.37
N GLU A 54 -6.98 32.90 15.70
CA GLU A 54 -5.93 33.40 14.81
C GLU A 54 -4.95 32.28 14.48
N TRP A 55 -5.35 31.37 13.60
CA TRP A 55 -4.42 30.44 12.99
C TRP A 55 -3.99 31.05 11.67
N GLY A 56 -2.75 31.54 11.63
CA GLY A 56 -2.02 31.56 10.37
C GLY A 56 -1.80 30.12 9.94
N GLU A 57 -2.87 29.43 9.51
CA GLU A 57 -2.79 28.05 9.04
C GLU A 57 -1.86 28.04 7.84
N ASP A 58 -0.78 27.27 7.99
CA ASP A 58 0.21 27.05 6.96
C ASP A 58 -0.50 26.49 5.72
N ILE A 59 -0.19 27.03 4.55
CA ILE A 59 -0.80 26.63 3.28
C ILE A 59 -0.58 25.13 3.00
N ASP A 60 0.49 24.59 3.58
CA ASP A 60 0.89 23.20 3.56
C ASP A 60 -0.08 22.32 4.39
N GLU A 61 -0.51 22.78 5.56
CA GLU A 61 -1.47 22.06 6.41
C GLU A 61 -2.87 22.06 5.76
N LEU A 62 -3.25 23.19 5.14
CA LEU A 62 -4.48 23.28 4.36
C LEU A 62 -4.49 22.31 3.18
N LEU A 63 -3.34 22.09 2.53
CA LEU A 63 -3.23 21.12 1.45
C LEU A 63 -3.43 19.69 1.95
N ILE A 64 -2.83 19.33 3.08
CA ILE A 64 -3.01 18.01 3.69
C ILE A 64 -4.48 17.77 4.02
N GLU A 65 -5.15 18.73 4.65
CA GLU A 65 -6.56 18.60 5.02
C GLU A 65 -7.49 18.52 3.79
N ALA A 66 -7.29 19.38 2.79
CA ALA A 66 -8.05 19.33 1.54
C ALA A 66 -7.88 17.99 0.81
N THR A 67 -6.68 17.40 0.89
CA THR A 67 -6.39 16.10 0.28
C THR A 67 -7.18 14.99 0.95
N ARG A 68 -7.31 15.01 2.29
CA ARG A 68 -8.09 14.05 3.07
C ARG A 68 -9.60 14.19 2.89
N GLU A 69 -10.07 15.41 2.68
CA GLU A 69 -11.48 15.66 2.33
C GLU A 69 -11.81 15.19 0.90
N GLY A 70 -10.78 14.92 0.08
CA GLY A 70 -10.91 14.59 -1.34
C GLY A 70 -11.31 15.79 -2.20
N ASP A 71 -11.05 17.01 -1.74
CA ASP A 71 -11.40 18.24 -2.45
C ASP A 71 -10.31 18.60 -3.46
N GLN A 72 -10.49 18.10 -4.68
CA GLN A 72 -9.53 18.29 -5.78
C GLN A 72 -9.37 19.76 -6.20
N ASP A 73 -10.44 20.56 -6.12
CA ASP A 73 -10.42 21.96 -6.53
C ASP A 73 -9.66 22.82 -5.50
N ALA A 74 -9.88 22.55 -4.21
CA ALA A 74 -9.11 23.14 -3.12
C ALA A 74 -7.62 22.77 -3.23
N CYS A 75 -7.30 21.49 -3.39
CA CYS A 75 -5.92 21.02 -3.57
C CYS A 75 -5.25 21.67 -4.77
N LEU A 76 -5.91 21.71 -5.92
CA LEU A 76 -5.36 22.33 -7.13
C LEU A 76 -5.04 23.81 -6.90
N SER A 77 -5.92 24.52 -6.21
CA SER A 77 -5.76 25.94 -5.97
C SER A 77 -4.65 26.24 -4.95
N LEU A 78 -4.51 25.41 -3.91
CA LEU A 78 -3.42 25.48 -2.94
C LEU A 78 -2.06 25.17 -3.59
N LEU A 79 -1.99 24.14 -4.43
CA LEU A 79 -0.79 23.79 -5.19
C LEU A 79 -0.36 24.90 -6.17
N LYS A 80 -1.33 25.52 -6.88
CA LYS A 80 -1.05 26.72 -7.70
C LYS A 80 -0.52 27.88 -6.88
N SER A 81 -0.90 27.95 -5.62
CA SER A 81 -0.45 28.98 -4.66
C SER A 81 0.88 28.62 -3.98
N LYS A 82 1.60 27.63 -4.51
CA LYS A 82 2.90 27.13 -4.05
C LYS A 82 2.90 26.38 -2.71
N ALA A 83 1.76 25.77 -2.33
CA ALA A 83 1.77 24.78 -1.26
C ALA A 83 2.75 23.65 -1.57
N ASN A 84 3.48 23.19 -0.56
CA ASN A 84 4.44 22.10 -0.69
C ASN A 84 3.69 20.75 -0.81
N PRO A 85 3.74 20.07 -1.97
CA PRO A 85 3.07 18.77 -2.16
C PRO A 85 3.66 17.64 -1.32
N ASN A 86 4.81 17.89 -0.68
CA ASN A 86 5.51 16.96 0.20
C ASN A 86 5.45 17.40 1.67
N ALA A 87 4.54 18.33 2.00
CA ALA A 87 4.30 18.73 3.37
C ALA A 87 3.99 17.52 4.26
N ILE A 88 4.44 17.59 5.51
CA ILE A 88 4.15 16.60 6.54
C ILE A 88 3.55 17.39 7.70
N SER A 89 2.43 16.93 8.25
CA SER A 89 1.80 17.62 9.37
C SER A 89 2.77 17.66 10.57
N GLY A 90 3.00 18.87 11.08
CA GLY A 90 3.91 19.10 12.21
C GLY A 90 3.34 18.70 13.57
N ASN A 91 2.07 18.29 13.63
CA ASN A 91 1.37 18.10 14.89
C ASN A 91 1.61 16.69 15.46
N LEU A 92 2.63 16.56 16.31
CA LEU A 92 3.08 15.33 17.00
C LEU A 92 2.07 14.74 18.02
N GLY A 93 0.76 14.97 17.87
CA GLY A 93 -0.25 14.56 18.86
C GLY A 93 -1.62 14.20 18.32
N LEU A 94 -1.94 14.52 17.07
CA LEU A 94 -3.21 14.17 16.45
C LEU A 94 -2.94 13.55 15.08
N GLY A 95 -2.71 12.23 15.09
CA GLY A 95 -2.72 11.39 13.90
C GLY A 95 -1.36 11.23 13.22
N ASN A 96 -0.99 9.97 12.95
CA ASN A 96 0.13 9.60 12.10
C ASN A 96 -0.15 10.01 10.64
N HIS A 97 -0.13 11.30 10.34
CA HIS A 97 -0.47 11.81 9.02
C HIS A 97 0.74 11.73 8.08
N GLY A 98 0.49 11.19 6.90
CA GLY A 98 1.50 11.09 5.86
C GLY A 98 1.55 12.34 5.00
N PRO A 99 2.51 12.40 4.06
CA PRO A 99 2.47 13.36 2.97
C PRO A 99 1.14 13.26 2.21
N PRO A 100 0.64 14.35 1.59
CA PRO A 100 -0.62 14.34 0.83
C PRO A 100 -0.76 13.16 -0.14
N LEU A 101 0.34 12.79 -0.80
CA LEU A 101 0.37 11.68 -1.74
C LEU A 101 0.07 10.33 -1.09
N ALA A 102 0.55 10.10 0.14
CA ALA A 102 0.31 8.87 0.88
C ALA A 102 -1.16 8.79 1.35
N ASP A 103 -1.73 9.89 1.84
CA ASP A 103 -3.14 9.96 2.26
C ASP A 103 -4.09 9.72 1.08
N ALA A 104 -3.89 10.42 -0.04
CA ALA A 104 -4.66 10.19 -1.26
C ALA A 104 -4.52 8.74 -1.78
N SER A 105 -3.35 8.12 -1.55
CA SER A 105 -3.11 6.73 -1.95
C SER A 105 -3.80 5.70 -1.06
N ALA A 106 -3.95 6.02 0.23
CA ALA A 106 -4.68 5.22 1.20
C ALA A 106 -6.18 5.13 0.85
N ASP A 107 -6.75 6.23 0.37
CA ASP A 107 -8.14 6.33 -0.05
C ASP A 107 -8.40 5.80 -1.47
N GLY A 108 -7.33 5.54 -2.24
CA GLY A 108 -7.42 5.06 -3.61
C GLY A 108 -7.83 6.14 -4.62
N ASP A 109 -7.71 7.42 -4.29
CA ASP A 109 -8.07 8.53 -5.18
C ASP A 109 -6.99 8.72 -6.27
N ILE A 110 -7.21 8.06 -7.41
CA ILE A 110 -6.32 8.11 -8.57
C ILE A 110 -6.17 9.54 -9.11
N GLU A 111 -7.24 10.34 -9.11
CA GLU A 111 -7.20 11.67 -9.71
C GLU A 111 -6.48 12.67 -8.82
N MET A 112 -6.68 12.59 -7.50
CA MET A 112 -5.90 13.36 -6.53
C MET A 112 -4.41 12.98 -6.58
N VAL A 113 -4.08 11.69 -6.67
CA VAL A 113 -2.69 11.24 -6.83
C VAL A 113 -2.08 11.77 -8.12
N ARG A 114 -2.81 11.75 -9.24
CA ARG A 114 -2.34 12.35 -10.50
C ARG A 114 -2.09 13.85 -10.35
N LEU A 115 -2.98 14.57 -9.67
CA LEU A 115 -2.84 15.99 -9.41
C LEU A 115 -1.56 16.26 -8.60
N LEU A 116 -1.38 15.60 -7.47
CA LEU A 116 -0.20 15.76 -6.60
C LEU A 116 1.11 15.43 -7.33
N LEU A 117 1.14 14.35 -8.12
CA LEU A 117 2.31 13.98 -8.93
C LEU A 117 2.63 15.03 -10.01
N ARG A 118 1.62 15.65 -10.64
CA ARG A 118 1.82 16.75 -11.61
C ARG A 118 2.52 17.95 -10.96
N PHE A 119 2.27 18.18 -9.67
CA PHE A 119 2.91 19.24 -8.89
C PHE A 119 4.20 18.78 -8.20
N LYS A 120 4.79 17.64 -8.61
CA LYS A 120 6.06 17.11 -8.10
C LYS A 120 6.02 16.59 -6.65
N ALA A 121 4.88 16.03 -6.23
CA ALA A 121 4.89 15.14 -5.06
C ALA A 121 5.89 13.99 -5.26
N ASN A 122 6.66 13.67 -4.22
CA ASN A 122 7.66 12.62 -4.23
C ASN A 122 6.97 11.25 -4.08
N PRO A 123 6.99 10.37 -5.11
CA PRO A 123 6.35 9.06 -5.04
C PRO A 123 6.99 8.11 -4.01
N ASN A 124 8.20 8.43 -3.53
CA ASN A 124 8.98 7.64 -2.58
C ASN A 124 8.98 8.24 -1.17
N SER A 125 8.10 9.21 -0.89
CA SER A 125 7.92 9.70 0.47
C SER A 125 7.25 8.64 1.35
N THR A 126 7.74 8.47 2.57
CA THR A 126 7.22 7.50 3.54
C THR A 126 6.47 8.20 4.66
N SER A 127 5.37 7.61 5.11
CA SER A 127 4.69 7.97 6.35
C SER A 127 4.88 6.86 7.41
N PRO A 128 4.43 7.05 8.66
CA PRO A 128 4.41 5.98 9.66
C PRO A 128 3.58 4.75 9.23
N LEU A 129 2.68 4.90 8.25
CA LEU A 129 1.87 3.82 7.68
C LEU A 129 2.49 3.20 6.42
N GLY A 130 3.67 3.67 5.99
CA GLY A 130 4.38 3.18 4.81
C GLY A 130 4.43 4.18 3.65
N SER A 131 4.99 3.74 2.52
CA SER A 131 5.02 4.54 1.29
C SER A 131 3.63 4.68 0.67
N ALA A 132 3.45 5.65 -0.23
CA ALA A 132 2.23 5.78 -1.03
C ALA A 132 1.90 4.48 -1.81
N LEU A 133 2.94 3.81 -2.33
CA LEU A 133 2.79 2.54 -3.03
C LEU A 133 2.32 1.41 -2.10
N GLN A 134 2.90 1.32 -0.89
CA GLN A 134 2.51 0.34 0.12
C GLN A 134 1.05 0.52 0.53
N GLN A 135 0.62 1.76 0.76
CA GLN A 135 -0.77 2.05 1.15
C GLN A 135 -1.76 1.70 0.02
N ALA A 136 -1.44 2.06 -1.22
CA ALA A 136 -2.26 1.68 -2.38
C ALA A 136 -2.40 0.14 -2.51
N LEU A 137 -1.32 -0.61 -2.31
CA LEU A 137 -1.32 -2.07 -2.39
C LEU A 137 -2.01 -2.73 -1.19
N HIS A 138 -1.90 -2.14 0.00
CA HIS A 138 -2.61 -2.59 1.19
C HIS A 138 -4.14 -2.41 1.05
N GLY A 139 -4.57 -1.33 0.40
CA GLY A 139 -5.98 -1.06 0.05
C GLY A 139 -6.49 -1.78 -1.21
N ASP A 140 -5.71 -2.68 -1.81
CA ASP A 140 -6.04 -3.37 -3.08
C ASP A 140 -6.28 -2.42 -4.28
N HIS A 141 -5.76 -1.20 -4.23
CA HIS A 141 -5.84 -0.19 -5.29
C HIS A 141 -4.80 -0.43 -6.39
N PHE A 142 -4.86 -1.59 -7.07
CA PHE A 142 -3.85 -2.00 -8.06
C PHE A 142 -3.71 -1.06 -9.26
N ALA A 143 -4.81 -0.43 -9.68
CA ALA A 143 -4.77 0.57 -10.76
C ALA A 143 -3.97 1.81 -10.35
N LEU A 144 -4.16 2.25 -9.10
CA LEU A 144 -3.39 3.34 -8.50
C LEU A 144 -1.91 2.94 -8.33
N ALA A 145 -1.62 1.75 -7.82
CA ALA A 145 -0.25 1.25 -7.68
C ALA A 145 0.52 1.31 -9.02
N LYS A 146 -0.13 0.95 -10.14
CA LYS A 146 0.44 1.09 -11.49
C LYS A 146 0.69 2.55 -11.88
N VAL A 147 -0.12 3.50 -11.42
CA VAL A 147 0.13 4.95 -11.63
C VAL A 147 1.36 5.40 -10.87
N LEU A 148 1.48 5.04 -9.59
CA LEU A 148 2.65 5.36 -8.75
C LEU A 148 3.95 4.78 -9.32
N LEU A 149 3.93 3.51 -9.76
CA LEU A 149 5.09 2.85 -10.38
C LEU A 149 5.51 3.54 -11.69
N ARG A 150 4.56 3.95 -12.53
CA ARG A 150 4.84 4.76 -13.73
C ARG A 150 5.43 6.14 -13.38
N ALA A 151 5.08 6.66 -12.21
CA ALA A 151 5.64 7.90 -11.68
C ALA A 151 7.00 7.71 -10.97
N LYS A 152 7.65 6.53 -11.11
CA LYS A 152 8.95 6.19 -10.49
C LYS A 152 8.89 5.98 -8.97
N ALA A 153 7.75 5.51 -8.46
CA ALA A 153 7.73 4.88 -7.13
C ALA A 153 8.65 3.66 -7.13
N ASP A 154 9.40 3.49 -6.04
CA ASP A 154 10.30 2.37 -5.81
C ASP A 154 9.45 1.12 -5.54
N PRO A 155 9.50 0.10 -6.41
CA PRO A 155 8.73 -1.13 -6.24
C PRO A 155 9.10 -1.90 -4.96
N ASP A 156 10.31 -1.72 -4.43
CA ASP A 156 10.74 -2.36 -3.19
C ASP A 156 10.12 -1.73 -1.94
N GLN A 157 9.59 -0.51 -2.04
CA GLN A 157 8.79 0.12 -0.99
C GLN A 157 7.31 -0.30 -1.03
N GLY A 158 6.94 -1.28 -1.86
CA GLY A 158 5.56 -1.74 -2.01
C GLY A 158 5.09 -2.77 -0.98
N GLY A 159 5.96 -3.23 -0.08
CA GLY A 159 5.62 -4.26 0.92
C GLY A 159 5.38 -5.64 0.30
N LEU A 160 6.32 -6.12 -0.53
CA LEU A 160 6.19 -7.39 -1.23
C LEU A 160 6.00 -8.58 -0.28
N ASP A 161 6.71 -8.60 0.84
CA ASP A 161 6.59 -9.55 1.93
C ASP A 161 5.16 -9.61 2.51
N LEU A 162 4.56 -8.44 2.80
CA LEU A 162 3.19 -8.34 3.31
C LEU A 162 2.15 -8.85 2.30
N LEU A 163 2.34 -8.54 1.02
CA LEU A 163 1.49 -9.06 -0.05
C LEU A 163 1.61 -10.59 -0.18
N CYS A 164 2.82 -11.12 0.01
CA CYS A 164 3.06 -12.56 -0.01
C CYS A 164 2.42 -13.25 1.20
N ALA A 165 2.51 -12.66 2.39
CA ALA A 165 1.87 -13.17 3.61
C ALA A 165 0.34 -13.22 3.51
N ARG A 166 -0.27 -12.27 2.79
CA ARG A 166 -1.73 -12.22 2.57
C ARG A 166 -2.19 -13.09 1.38
N GLY A 167 -1.27 -13.60 0.57
CA GLY A 167 -1.60 -14.34 -0.66
C GLY A 167 -2.12 -13.43 -1.78
N CYS A 168 -1.78 -12.14 -1.79
CA CYS A 168 -2.26 -11.18 -2.79
C CYS A 168 -1.50 -11.35 -4.12
N LEU A 169 -1.90 -12.34 -4.92
CA LEU A 169 -1.28 -12.67 -6.20
C LEU A 169 -1.19 -11.46 -7.15
N THR A 170 -2.26 -10.68 -7.27
CA THR A 170 -2.31 -9.51 -8.15
C THR A 170 -1.30 -8.44 -7.72
N GLY A 171 -1.21 -8.13 -6.42
CA GLY A 171 -0.25 -7.16 -5.90
C GLY A 171 1.20 -7.61 -6.11
N VAL A 172 1.49 -8.89 -5.82
CA VAL A 172 2.80 -9.49 -6.06
C VAL A 172 3.19 -9.41 -7.53
N GLN A 173 2.29 -9.76 -8.45
CA GLN A 173 2.52 -9.64 -9.89
C GLN A 173 2.78 -8.20 -10.32
N VAL A 174 2.05 -7.22 -9.76
CA VAL A 174 2.26 -5.79 -10.05
C VAL A 174 3.67 -5.36 -9.66
N LEU A 175 4.14 -5.71 -8.45
CA LEU A 175 5.47 -5.35 -7.98
C LEU A 175 6.59 -6.02 -8.79
N LEU A 176 6.49 -7.34 -9.00
CA LEU A 176 7.52 -8.09 -9.73
C LEU A 176 7.60 -7.68 -11.21
N ALA A 177 6.46 -7.39 -11.85
CA ALA A 177 6.45 -6.85 -13.22
C ALA A 177 7.15 -5.48 -13.32
N ASN A 178 7.25 -4.75 -12.21
CA ASN A 178 7.96 -3.49 -12.11
C ASN A 178 9.34 -3.62 -11.43
N ARG A 179 9.92 -4.84 -11.43
CA ARG A 179 11.29 -5.14 -10.96
C ARG A 179 11.50 -5.01 -9.45
N ALA A 180 10.47 -5.21 -8.63
CA ALA A 180 10.70 -5.46 -7.20
C ALA A 180 11.65 -6.64 -7.01
N ASN A 181 12.55 -6.54 -6.04
CA ASN A 181 13.48 -7.57 -5.65
C ASN A 181 12.72 -8.73 -4.96
N PRO A 182 12.62 -9.92 -5.58
CA PRO A 182 11.92 -11.07 -4.98
C PRO A 182 12.65 -11.65 -3.76
N ASN A 183 13.89 -11.21 -3.51
CA ASN A 183 14.74 -11.65 -2.40
C ASN A 183 14.96 -10.54 -1.37
N ALA A 184 14.14 -9.46 -1.38
CA ALA A 184 14.25 -8.40 -0.40
C ALA A 184 14.08 -8.97 1.01
N SER A 185 15.11 -8.83 1.85
CA SER A 185 15.02 -9.27 3.24
C SER A 185 14.25 -8.24 4.06
N TYR A 186 13.27 -8.69 4.85
CA TYR A 186 12.58 -7.84 5.81
C TYR A 186 13.17 -8.04 7.21
N SER A 187 13.35 -6.93 7.93
CA SER A 187 14.04 -6.90 9.23
C SER A 187 13.14 -7.26 10.41
N VAL A 188 11.81 -7.29 10.21
CA VAL A 188 10.83 -7.51 11.28
C VAL A 188 9.96 -8.72 10.94
N GLY A 189 10.19 -9.86 11.59
CA GLY A 189 9.26 -10.98 11.51
C GLY A 189 8.12 -10.85 12.52
N ARG A 190 7.09 -11.69 12.33
CA ARG A 190 5.82 -11.67 13.10
C ARG A 190 5.95 -12.08 14.58
N HIS A 191 7.09 -12.66 14.99
CA HIS A 191 7.31 -13.18 16.34
C HIS A 191 8.67 -12.75 16.88
N GLU A 192 8.80 -12.60 18.20
CA GLU A 192 10.10 -12.39 18.83
C GLU A 192 11.06 -13.53 18.47
N GLY A 193 12.20 -13.17 17.85
CA GLY A 193 13.19 -14.14 17.36
C GLY A 193 12.99 -14.58 15.91
N ASP A 194 11.89 -14.22 15.26
CA ASP A 194 11.75 -14.28 13.81
C ASP A 194 12.26 -12.95 13.24
N ARG A 195 13.54 -12.90 12.89
CA ARG A 195 14.12 -11.77 12.16
C ARG A 195 14.81 -12.28 10.92
N GLY A 196 14.71 -11.50 9.86
CA GLY A 196 15.12 -11.92 8.53
C GLY A 196 14.13 -12.90 7.92
N GLY A 197 14.04 -12.84 6.60
CA GLY A 197 13.16 -13.67 5.80
C GLY A 197 12.99 -13.06 4.43
N THR A 198 12.58 -13.86 3.45
CA THR A 198 12.31 -13.40 2.08
C THR A 198 10.81 -13.46 1.78
N PRO A 199 10.32 -12.76 0.74
CA PRO A 199 8.93 -12.89 0.29
C PRO A 199 8.49 -14.34 0.09
N LEU A 200 9.41 -15.21 -0.32
CA LEU A 200 9.15 -16.64 -0.47
C LEU A 200 8.87 -17.33 0.88
N PHE A 201 9.52 -16.90 1.95
CA PHE A 201 9.24 -17.41 3.30
C PHE A 201 7.78 -17.12 3.67
N GLU A 202 7.33 -15.88 3.44
CA GLU A 202 5.98 -15.47 3.76
C GLU A 202 4.91 -16.21 2.96
N ALA A 203 5.14 -16.38 1.65
CA ALA A 203 4.24 -17.16 0.80
C ALA A 203 4.20 -18.64 1.22
N ALA A 204 5.34 -19.23 1.55
CA ALA A 204 5.44 -20.64 1.90
C ALA A 204 4.83 -20.96 3.27
N ILE A 205 5.13 -20.14 4.29
CA ILE A 205 4.62 -20.31 5.66
C ILE A 205 3.09 -20.23 5.70
N ASN A 206 2.50 -19.39 4.85
CA ASN A 206 1.05 -19.24 4.75
C ASN A 206 0.42 -20.12 3.65
N SER A 207 1.18 -21.07 3.08
CA SER A 207 0.70 -22.01 2.04
C SER A 207 0.13 -21.34 0.77
N HIS A 208 0.59 -20.14 0.43
CA HIS A 208 0.22 -19.44 -0.81
C HIS A 208 1.07 -19.91 -1.99
N ILE A 209 0.78 -21.12 -2.48
CA ILE A 209 1.57 -21.83 -3.50
C ILE A 209 1.61 -21.10 -4.84
N ASP A 210 0.52 -20.45 -5.23
CA ASP A 210 0.42 -19.63 -6.42
C ASP A 210 1.35 -18.41 -6.35
N VAL A 211 1.40 -17.72 -5.20
CA VAL A 211 2.35 -16.64 -4.95
C VAL A 211 3.79 -17.17 -4.95
N ALA A 212 4.06 -18.27 -4.25
CA ALA A 212 5.38 -18.91 -4.27
C ALA A 212 5.83 -19.28 -5.68
N ARG A 213 4.91 -19.71 -6.55
CA ARG A 213 5.19 -20.00 -7.96
C ARG A 213 5.58 -18.76 -8.75
N VAL A 214 4.88 -17.66 -8.55
CA VAL A 214 5.21 -16.39 -9.19
C VAL A 214 6.57 -15.88 -8.70
N LEU A 215 6.85 -15.93 -7.40
CA LEU A 215 8.14 -15.55 -6.83
C LEU A 215 9.30 -16.37 -7.42
N MET A 216 9.16 -17.69 -7.49
CA MET A 216 10.17 -18.56 -8.11
C MET A 216 10.40 -18.25 -9.59
N THR A 217 9.33 -17.93 -10.32
CA THR A 217 9.42 -17.50 -11.73
C THR A 217 10.19 -16.18 -11.84
N ALA A 218 10.05 -15.30 -10.84
CA ALA A 218 10.81 -14.07 -10.72
C ALA A 218 12.24 -14.26 -10.17
N LYS A 219 12.72 -15.51 -10.01
CA LYS A 219 14.05 -15.85 -9.47
C LYS A 219 14.22 -15.58 -7.97
N ALA A 220 13.15 -15.76 -7.18
CA ALA A 220 13.30 -15.90 -5.74
C ALA A 220 14.24 -17.08 -5.42
N ASN A 221 15.18 -16.88 -4.51
CA ASN A 221 16.17 -17.87 -4.13
C ASN A 221 15.63 -18.72 -2.97
N VAL A 222 15.38 -19.99 -3.28
CA VAL A 222 14.90 -21.00 -2.32
C VAL A 222 15.92 -21.32 -1.22
N ARG A 223 17.19 -21.00 -1.44
CA ARG A 223 18.30 -21.30 -0.54
C ARG A 223 18.64 -20.17 0.42
N GLU A 224 17.95 -19.04 0.33
CA GLU A 224 18.10 -17.98 1.33
C GLU A 224 17.72 -18.52 2.71
N ALA A 225 18.45 -18.00 3.70
CA ALA A 225 18.22 -18.29 5.10
C ALA A 225 17.80 -17.00 5.81
N ASP A 226 16.97 -17.13 6.84
CA ASP A 226 16.73 -16.00 7.74
C ASP A 226 17.94 -15.72 8.65
N ASP A 227 17.83 -14.75 9.55
CA ASP A 227 18.93 -14.35 10.44
C ASP A 227 19.36 -15.46 11.42
N LEU A 228 18.52 -16.50 11.59
CA LEU A 228 18.84 -17.67 12.40
C LEU A 228 19.47 -18.80 11.57
N GLY A 229 19.66 -18.62 10.27
CA GLY A 229 20.17 -19.64 9.34
C GLY A 229 19.09 -20.63 8.92
N ARG A 230 17.81 -20.38 9.20
CA ARG A 230 16.72 -21.30 8.87
C ARG A 230 16.35 -21.13 7.39
N SER A 231 16.32 -22.24 6.65
CA SER A 231 15.81 -22.25 5.28
C SER A 231 14.28 -22.11 5.24
N VAL A 232 13.73 -21.80 4.06
CA VAL A 232 12.27 -21.72 3.85
C VAL A 232 11.53 -22.98 4.31
N ILE A 233 12.07 -24.18 4.05
CA ILE A 233 11.46 -25.44 4.51
C ILE A 233 11.46 -25.53 6.04
N MET A 234 12.55 -25.11 6.70
CA MET A 234 12.64 -25.14 8.16
C MET A 234 11.62 -24.20 8.82
N ARG A 235 11.31 -23.08 8.16
CA ARG A 235 10.29 -22.13 8.61
C ARG A 235 8.90 -22.71 8.48
N VAL A 236 8.55 -23.28 7.32
CA VAL A 236 7.25 -23.94 7.10
C VAL A 236 7.04 -25.06 8.12
N ALA A 237 8.03 -25.94 8.31
CA ALA A 237 7.94 -27.03 9.27
C ALA A 237 7.97 -26.59 10.75
N GLY A 238 8.41 -25.36 11.01
CA GLY A 238 8.46 -24.78 12.35
C GLY A 238 7.23 -23.93 12.70
N HIS A 239 6.34 -23.66 11.75
CA HIS A 239 5.22 -22.76 11.91
C HIS A 239 3.94 -23.54 12.25
N GLY A 240 3.59 -23.58 13.52
CA GLY A 240 2.32 -24.14 13.99
C GLY A 240 2.16 -25.67 13.88
N PRO A 241 0.97 -26.21 14.19
CA PRO A 241 0.68 -27.62 14.05
C PRO A 241 0.64 -28.03 12.57
N PHE A 242 1.34 -29.10 12.23
CA PHE A 242 1.54 -29.57 10.86
C PHE A 242 0.18 -29.90 10.19
N THR A 243 -0.18 -29.16 9.14
CA THR A 243 -1.42 -29.39 8.38
C THR A 243 -1.13 -30.06 7.03
N PRO A 244 -2.11 -30.74 6.41
CA PRO A 244 -1.97 -31.26 5.05
C PRO A 244 -1.67 -30.19 3.98
N TYR A 245 -1.95 -28.91 4.25
CA TYR A 245 -1.65 -27.81 3.33
C TYR A 245 -0.15 -27.49 3.30
N ASP A 246 0.54 -27.64 4.43
CA ASP A 246 1.99 -27.46 4.54
C ASP A 246 2.76 -28.51 3.71
N LEU A 247 2.20 -29.71 3.54
CA LEU A 247 2.77 -30.77 2.69
C LEU A 247 2.87 -30.35 1.22
N ARG A 248 1.84 -29.65 0.69
CA ARG A 248 1.89 -29.17 -0.70
C ARG A 248 2.94 -28.08 -0.88
N GLY A 249 3.08 -27.19 0.11
CA GLY A 249 4.14 -26.17 0.13
C GLY A 249 5.52 -26.79 0.18
N ILE A 250 5.74 -27.74 1.08
CA ILE A 250 6.99 -28.47 1.21
C ILE A 250 7.32 -29.25 -0.06
N GLN A 251 6.36 -29.99 -0.62
CA GLN A 251 6.54 -30.72 -1.88
C GLN A 251 6.98 -29.77 -2.99
N TYR A 252 6.28 -28.65 -3.16
CA TYR A 252 6.62 -27.64 -4.15
C TYR A 252 8.04 -27.08 -3.94
N LEU A 253 8.45 -26.82 -2.69
CA LEU A 253 9.80 -26.33 -2.39
C LEU A 253 10.88 -27.39 -2.71
N LEU A 254 10.63 -28.66 -2.41
CA LEU A 254 11.54 -29.77 -2.73
C LEU A 254 11.71 -29.94 -4.25
N GLU A 255 10.61 -29.86 -5.01
CA GLU A 255 10.65 -29.84 -6.48
C GLU A 255 11.49 -28.67 -7.03
N ARG A 256 11.61 -27.58 -6.26
CA ARG A 256 12.43 -26.41 -6.57
C ARG A 256 13.83 -26.44 -5.95
N GLN A 257 14.33 -27.62 -5.58
CA GLN A 257 15.68 -27.84 -5.04
C GLN A 257 15.96 -27.15 -3.69
N ALA A 258 14.92 -26.93 -2.89
CA ALA A 258 15.11 -26.62 -1.48
C ALA A 258 15.83 -27.79 -0.78
N ASP A 259 16.82 -27.50 0.05
CA ASP A 259 17.58 -28.53 0.74
C ASP A 259 16.79 -29.07 1.97
N PRO A 260 16.33 -30.34 1.95
CA PRO A 260 15.67 -30.96 3.11
C PRO A 260 16.65 -31.24 4.26
N ASN A 261 17.95 -31.06 4.04
CA ASN A 261 18.99 -31.32 5.03
C ASN A 261 19.63 -30.05 5.58
N ALA A 262 19.12 -28.88 5.21
CA ALA A 262 19.58 -27.59 5.72
C ALA A 262 19.59 -27.57 7.26
N ARG A 263 20.59 -26.88 7.81
CA ARG A 263 20.80 -26.69 9.24
C ARG A 263 20.81 -25.21 9.54
N ASP A 264 20.19 -24.83 10.64
CA ASP A 264 20.28 -23.47 11.17
C ASP A 264 21.62 -23.23 11.86
N HIS A 265 21.85 -22.01 12.37
CA HIS A 265 23.07 -21.65 13.09
C HIS A 265 23.30 -22.49 14.36
N LYS A 266 22.26 -23.14 14.90
CA LYS A 266 22.35 -24.04 16.05
C LYS A 266 22.61 -25.50 15.64
N GLY A 267 22.75 -25.77 14.34
CA GLY A 267 22.91 -27.11 13.79
C GLY A 267 21.62 -27.94 13.82
N ALA A 268 20.48 -27.35 14.17
CA ALA A 268 19.22 -28.07 14.28
C ALA A 268 18.67 -28.42 12.89
N LYS A 269 18.15 -29.65 12.76
CA LYS A 269 17.49 -30.15 11.55
C LYS A 269 16.01 -30.41 11.86
N LYS A 270 15.12 -29.53 11.41
CA LYS A 270 13.66 -29.75 11.55
C LYS A 270 13.09 -30.71 10.49
N ALA A 271 13.75 -30.84 9.34
CA ALA A 271 13.22 -31.58 8.20
C ALA A 271 13.40 -33.12 8.23
N ILE A 272 14.03 -33.72 9.26
CA ILE A 272 14.04 -35.20 9.42
C ILE A 272 12.62 -35.78 9.47
N TRP A 273 11.69 -35.06 10.11
CA TRP A 273 10.30 -35.49 10.19
C TRP A 273 9.57 -35.39 8.85
N ILE A 274 10.00 -34.50 7.94
CA ILE A 274 9.41 -34.33 6.61
C ILE A 274 9.71 -35.55 5.74
N SER A 275 10.95 -36.05 5.74
CA SER A 275 11.31 -37.29 5.04
C SER A 275 10.51 -38.48 5.57
N ILE A 276 10.30 -38.56 6.88
CA ILE A 276 9.51 -39.61 7.53
C ILE A 276 8.01 -39.44 7.20
N LEU A 277 7.45 -38.23 7.23
CA LEU A 277 6.06 -37.94 6.90
C LEU A 277 5.77 -38.17 5.41
N LEU A 278 6.64 -37.74 4.50
CA LEU A 278 6.53 -38.04 3.08
C LEU A 278 6.69 -39.53 2.83
N PHE A 279 7.60 -40.22 3.54
CA PHE A 279 7.67 -41.68 3.50
C PHE A 279 6.35 -42.30 3.96
N PHE A 280 5.80 -41.95 5.12
CA PHE A 280 4.51 -42.50 5.55
C PHE A 280 3.34 -42.13 4.61
N TYR A 281 3.32 -40.93 4.04
CA TYR A 281 2.24 -40.49 3.13
C TYR A 281 2.34 -41.12 1.74
N PHE A 282 3.54 -41.29 1.17
CA PHE A 282 3.74 -41.96 -0.12
C PHE A 282 3.73 -43.49 0.00
N TYR A 283 4.16 -44.04 1.14
CA TYR A 283 4.25 -45.49 1.35
C TYR A 283 2.96 -46.09 1.94
N PHE A 284 2.14 -45.31 2.66
CA PHE A 284 0.85 -45.76 3.22
C PHE A 284 -0.38 -45.05 2.61
N GLY A 285 -0.21 -44.06 1.73
CA GLY A 285 -1.31 -43.27 1.16
C GLY A 285 -1.79 -43.68 -0.24
N PHE A 286 -2.16 -44.96 -0.41
CA PHE A 286 -3.19 -45.40 -1.37
C PHE A 286 -3.97 -46.61 -0.84
N VAL A 287 -4.26 -46.63 0.46
CA VAL A 287 -5.32 -47.48 1.00
C VAL A 287 -6.35 -46.57 1.65
N CYS A 288 -7.20 -45.99 0.81
CA CYS A 288 -8.57 -45.70 1.22
C CYS A 288 -9.31 -47.04 1.28
N PHE A 289 -9.67 -47.48 2.48
CA PHE A 289 -11.02 -47.94 2.81
C PHE A 289 -11.27 -47.71 4.30
#